data_AF-E2CQP4-F1
#
_entry.id   AF-E2CQP4-F1
#
_cell.length_a   1.000
_cell.length_b   1.000
_cell.length_c   1.000
_cell.angle_alpha   90.00
_cell.angle_beta   90.00
_cell.angle_gamma   90.00
#
_symmetry.space_group_name_H-M   'P 1'
#
loop_
_entity.id
_entity.type
_entity.pdbx_description
1 polymer ?
#
loop_
_entity_poly.entity_id
_entity_poly.type
_entity_poly.pdbx_seq_one_letter_code
_entity_poly.pdbx_strand_id
1 'polypeptide(L)'
;MAAFAYRHGVRRLWDLGRIGILREVPRVWFGGVLPLRLEEGVNMYAQMVKSTGKGVQSLEDMSPEERAFQERIDRGEKIEPKEWMPDGYRKTLVRQIGQHAHSEIVGQLPEGNWITRAPTLERKAILLAKVQDEAGHGLYLYCAAETLGVSRDELLEKLHSGDMKYSSIFNYPTLNWADIGAVGWLVDGAAIMNQVPLQRTSYGPYSRAMIRICKEESFHQRQGYDIMMKMAFGTEEQKDMAQDALNRFWYPSLMMFGPSDKDSVHSAQSMAWKIKINTNDELRQKFVDQTVPQAKYLGLTIPDENLKWNEEKGGYDFSEPDWTEFFEVIKGNGPCNKERLGARVKAWDDGAWFRDGLMAHAEKQSAAKLAAE
;
A
#
# COMPACT_ATOMS: atom_id res chain seq x y z
N MET A 1 -20.06 22.70 -12.25
CA MET A 1 -19.14 23.86 -12.34
C MET A 1 -17.66 23.42 -12.22
N ALA A 2 -17.24 22.41 -12.99
CA ALA A 2 -15.87 21.89 -12.99
C ALA A 2 -15.42 21.55 -14.44
N ALA A 3 -15.72 22.44 -15.38
CA ALA A 3 -15.39 22.27 -16.80
C ALA A 3 -14.77 23.54 -17.43
N PHE A 4 -14.27 24.48 -16.64
CA PHE A 4 -13.77 25.77 -17.15
C PHE A 4 -12.28 26.05 -16.88
N ALA A 5 -11.55 25.13 -16.24
CA ALA A 5 -10.16 25.40 -15.82
C ALA A 5 -9.05 24.87 -16.77
N TYR A 6 -9.38 24.40 -17.97
CA TYR A 6 -8.39 23.73 -18.86
C TYR A 6 -8.04 24.48 -20.15
N ARG A 7 -8.23 25.81 -20.22
CA ARG A 7 -7.95 26.58 -21.46
C ARG A 7 -6.84 27.63 -21.43
N HIS A 8 -6.12 27.86 -20.32
CA HIS A 8 -5.12 28.94 -20.27
C HIS A 8 -3.75 28.61 -19.65
N GLY A 9 -3.36 27.33 -19.51
CA GLY A 9 -2.10 26.96 -18.82
C GLY A 9 -0.89 26.58 -19.69
N VAL A 10 -0.99 26.41 -21.01
CA VAL A 10 0.05 25.71 -21.81
C VAL A 10 0.87 26.66 -22.71
N ARG A 11 1.17 27.88 -22.27
CA ARG A 11 1.93 28.82 -23.12
C ARG A 11 3.09 29.59 -22.48
N ARG A 12 3.65 29.12 -21.37
CA ARG A 12 4.91 29.65 -20.84
C ARG A 12 5.76 28.55 -20.21
N LEU A 13 6.44 27.75 -21.03
CA LEU A 13 7.57 26.91 -20.58
C LEU A 13 8.55 26.59 -21.73
N TRP A 14 8.54 27.42 -22.78
CA TRP A 14 9.53 27.38 -23.86
C TRP A 14 10.24 28.73 -23.88
N ASP A 15 11.14 28.92 -22.92
CA ASP A 15 12.27 29.84 -23.01
C ASP A 15 13.09 29.65 -21.75
N LEU A 16 14.19 28.90 -21.85
CA LEU A 16 15.47 29.19 -21.19
C LEU A 16 16.54 28.18 -21.65
N GLY A 17 17.31 28.67 -22.63
CA GLY A 17 18.73 28.47 -22.89
C GLY A 17 19.53 27.36 -22.20
N ARG A 18 20.04 26.47 -23.06
CA ARG A 18 21.46 26.08 -23.20
C ARG A 18 22.36 26.20 -21.95
N ILE A 19 22.76 25.07 -21.39
CA ILE A 19 24.14 24.83 -20.95
C ILE A 19 24.52 23.41 -21.38
N GLY A 20 25.56 23.29 -22.20
CA GLY A 20 26.18 22.02 -22.56
C GLY A 20 27.52 21.90 -21.86
N ILE A 21 27.80 20.75 -21.23
CA ILE A 21 29.14 20.22 -20.95
C ILE A 21 29.10 18.70 -21.20
N LEU A 22 30.10 18.21 -21.94
CA LEU A 22 30.34 16.84 -22.39
C LEU A 22 31.29 16.09 -21.44
N ARG A 23 31.08 14.76 -21.35
CA ARG A 23 32.03 13.67 -20.98
C ARG A 23 32.47 13.64 -19.50
N GLU A 24 32.59 12.51 -18.79
CA GLU A 24 33.06 11.16 -19.12
C GLU A 24 32.32 10.07 -18.30
N VAL A 25 32.35 8.84 -18.80
CA VAL A 25 31.87 7.62 -18.14
C VAL A 25 33.09 6.77 -17.78
N PRO A 26 33.23 6.26 -16.54
CA PRO A 26 34.09 5.11 -16.29
C PRO A 26 33.31 3.80 -16.12
N ARG A 27 33.90 2.76 -16.71
CA ARG A 27 33.50 1.35 -16.67
C ARG A 27 33.59 0.74 -15.27
N VAL A 28 32.60 -0.12 -15.00
CA VAL A 28 32.64 -1.47 -14.38
C VAL A 28 33.78 -1.78 -13.40
N TRP A 29 33.39 -2.12 -12.17
CA TRP A 29 34.14 -3.01 -11.28
C TRP A 29 33.28 -4.20 -10.88
N PHE A 30 33.73 -5.41 -11.24
CA PHE A 30 33.32 -6.66 -10.63
C PHE A 30 34.17 -6.87 -9.37
N GLY A 31 33.53 -7.12 -8.23
CA GLY A 31 34.24 -7.36 -6.97
C GLY A 31 33.39 -8.13 -5.96
N GLY A 32 33.66 -9.44 -5.88
CA GLY A 32 33.54 -10.33 -4.72
C GLY A 32 32.39 -10.13 -3.72
N VAL A 33 31.44 -11.06 -3.75
CA VAL A 33 30.50 -11.32 -2.64
C VAL A 33 31.28 -12.03 -1.52
N LEU A 34 31.49 -11.34 -0.39
CA LEU A 34 31.83 -11.98 0.88
C LEU A 34 30.52 -12.49 1.54
N PRO A 35 30.49 -13.70 2.11
CA PRO A 35 29.30 -14.19 2.80
C PRO A 35 29.23 -13.53 4.19
N LEU A 36 28.27 -12.63 4.38
CA LEU A 36 27.83 -12.23 5.72
C LEU A 36 27.02 -13.39 6.31
N ARG A 37 27.64 -14.07 7.26
CA ARG A 37 27.05 -15.09 8.12
C ARG A 37 26.04 -14.38 9.04
N LEU A 38 24.77 -14.39 8.68
CA LEU A 38 23.70 -13.97 9.59
C LEU A 38 23.46 -15.11 10.57
N GLU A 39 23.70 -14.84 11.85
CA GLU A 39 23.37 -15.73 12.96
C GLU A 39 21.87 -16.05 12.96
N GLU A 40 21.56 -17.33 13.11
CA GLU A 40 20.22 -17.86 13.29
C GLU A 40 19.63 -17.32 14.60
N GLY A 41 18.59 -16.50 14.53
CA GLY A 41 17.92 -16.03 15.74
C GLY A 41 17.03 -14.80 15.62
N VAL A 42 16.27 -14.62 14.53
CA VAL A 42 15.21 -13.59 14.50
C VAL A 42 13.90 -14.22 14.98
N ASN A 43 13.68 -14.16 16.29
CA ASN A 43 12.39 -14.45 16.89
C ASN A 43 11.41 -13.35 16.43
N MET A 44 10.57 -13.64 15.43
CA MET A 44 9.70 -12.65 14.79
C MET A 44 8.55 -12.20 15.72
N TYR A 45 8.65 -10.97 16.22
CA TYR A 45 7.65 -10.31 17.06
C TYR A 45 6.50 -9.66 16.27
N ALA A 46 6.26 -10.00 15.00
CA ALA A 46 5.22 -9.39 14.16
C ALA A 46 3.76 -9.78 14.54
N GLN A 47 3.55 -10.37 15.73
CA GLN A 47 2.26 -10.66 16.38
C GLN A 47 2.01 -9.82 17.66
N MET A 48 2.71 -8.70 17.86
CA MET A 48 2.61 -7.92 19.12
C MET A 48 1.22 -7.37 19.47
N VAL A 49 0.22 -7.44 18.58
CA VAL A 49 -1.18 -7.41 19.00
C VAL A 49 -1.63 -8.85 19.14
N LYS A 50 -1.47 -9.43 20.33
CA LYS A 50 -2.27 -10.61 20.68
C LYS A 50 -3.72 -10.19 20.47
N SER A 51 -4.38 -10.78 19.48
CA SER A 51 -5.85 -10.86 19.49
C SER A 51 -6.23 -11.23 20.93
N THR A 52 -7.15 -10.50 21.54
CA THR A 52 -7.52 -10.73 22.94
C THR A 52 -7.91 -12.18 23.22
N GLY A 53 -8.13 -13.00 22.17
CA GLY A 53 -8.31 -14.46 22.20
C GLY A 53 -9.63 -14.87 22.84
N LYS A 54 -10.17 -14.00 23.69
CA LYS A 54 -11.53 -13.90 24.12
C LYS A 54 -12.29 -13.25 22.96
N GLY A 55 -13.37 -13.88 22.50
CA GLY A 55 -14.27 -13.30 21.50
C GLY A 55 -14.76 -11.92 21.90
N VAL A 56 -15.48 -11.24 21.00
CA VAL A 56 -16.01 -9.90 21.26
C VAL A 56 -16.83 -9.92 22.56
N GLN A 57 -16.42 -9.12 23.54
CA GLN A 57 -17.12 -9.02 24.83
C GLN A 57 -18.52 -8.46 24.60
N SER A 58 -19.50 -8.94 25.37
CA SER A 58 -20.84 -8.35 25.34
C SER A 58 -20.85 -7.02 26.11
N LEU A 59 -21.85 -6.16 25.86
CA LEU A 59 -21.94 -4.86 26.53
C LEU A 59 -22.10 -4.99 28.05
N GLU A 60 -22.63 -6.11 28.55
CA GLU A 60 -22.80 -6.43 29.97
C GLU A 60 -21.47 -6.69 30.68
N ASP A 61 -20.47 -7.20 29.95
CA ASP A 61 -19.15 -7.56 30.48
C ASP A 61 -18.11 -6.45 30.34
N MET A 62 -18.48 -5.31 29.73
CA MET A 62 -17.62 -4.15 29.53
C MET A 62 -17.62 -3.23 30.75
N SER A 63 -16.48 -2.57 31.02
CA SER A 63 -16.44 -1.44 31.95
C SER A 63 -17.36 -0.29 31.48
N PRO A 64 -17.76 0.64 32.37
CA PRO A 64 -18.59 1.78 31.98
C PRO A 64 -17.98 2.61 30.84
N GLU A 65 -16.67 2.83 30.82
CA GLU A 65 -16.02 3.57 29.72
C GLU A 65 -16.02 2.77 28.40
N GLU A 66 -15.73 1.46 28.45
CA GLU A 66 -15.74 0.59 27.28
C GLU A 66 -17.14 0.48 26.67
N ARG A 67 -18.18 0.35 27.50
CA ARG A 67 -19.58 0.34 27.05
C ARG A 67 -19.93 1.66 26.37
N ALA A 68 -19.63 2.80 27.01
CA ALA A 68 -19.92 4.12 26.43
C ALA A 68 -19.21 4.30 25.08
N PHE A 69 -17.97 3.82 24.96
CA PHE A 69 -17.24 3.79 23.69
C PHE A 69 -17.93 2.91 22.65
N GLN A 70 -18.28 1.66 22.98
CA GLN A 70 -18.92 0.75 22.03
C GLN A 70 -20.28 1.27 21.56
N GLU A 71 -21.09 1.85 22.46
CA GLU A 71 -22.36 2.47 22.09
C GLU A 71 -22.20 3.65 21.11
N ARG A 72 -21.13 4.45 21.24
CA ARG A 72 -20.80 5.50 20.25
C ARG A 72 -20.46 4.90 18.90
N ILE A 73 -19.64 3.85 18.87
CA ILE A 73 -19.31 3.11 17.65
C ILE A 73 -20.58 2.58 17.00
N ASP A 74 -21.49 1.99 17.77
CA ASP A 74 -22.73 1.41 17.28
C ASP A 74 -23.66 2.45 16.64
N ARG A 75 -23.72 3.66 17.23
CA ARG A 75 -24.40 4.84 16.63
C ARG A 75 -23.71 5.42 15.40
N GLY A 76 -22.52 4.93 15.04
CA GLY A 76 -21.77 5.38 13.87
C GLY A 76 -21.01 6.69 14.09
N GLU A 77 -20.81 7.09 15.34
CA GLU A 77 -20.01 8.26 15.68
C GLU A 77 -18.52 7.99 15.41
N LYS A 78 -17.79 9.03 15.03
CA LYS A 78 -16.34 8.96 14.86
C LYS A 78 -15.63 9.19 16.18
N ILE A 79 -14.55 8.43 16.39
CA ILE A 79 -13.64 8.61 17.52
C ILE A 79 -12.53 9.57 17.10
N GLU A 80 -12.25 10.57 17.93
CA GLU A 80 -11.26 11.62 17.67
C GLU A 80 -10.05 11.53 18.63
N PRO A 81 -8.88 12.12 18.28
CA PRO A 81 -7.62 11.88 18.99
C PRO A 81 -7.60 12.16 20.50
N LYS A 82 -8.35 13.17 20.94
CA LYS A 82 -8.39 13.59 22.36
C LYS A 82 -9.42 12.81 23.18
N GLU A 83 -10.19 11.95 22.54
CA GLU A 83 -11.23 11.18 23.21
C GLU A 83 -10.65 9.90 23.82
N TRP A 84 -11.30 9.42 24.88
CA TRP A 84 -10.98 8.13 25.45
C TRP A 84 -11.29 7.02 24.45
N MET A 85 -10.42 6.00 24.39
CA MET A 85 -10.60 4.80 23.58
C MET A 85 -9.90 3.62 24.25
N PRO A 86 -10.37 2.37 24.06
CA PRO A 86 -9.70 1.19 24.58
C PRO A 86 -8.25 1.09 24.08
N ASP A 87 -7.33 0.62 24.94
CA ASP A 87 -5.92 0.43 24.54
C ASP A 87 -5.78 -0.57 23.38
N GLY A 88 -6.59 -1.63 23.37
CA GLY A 88 -6.66 -2.59 22.27
C GLY A 88 -7.11 -1.96 20.94
N TYR A 89 -8.03 -0.99 21.00
CA TYR A 89 -8.48 -0.23 19.83
C TYR A 89 -7.34 0.65 19.29
N ARG A 90 -6.67 1.41 20.18
CA ARG A 90 -5.51 2.25 19.85
C ARG A 90 -4.39 1.43 19.20
N LYS A 91 -3.97 0.33 19.83
CA LYS A 91 -2.90 -0.55 19.33
C LYS A 91 -3.26 -1.19 17.98
N THR A 92 -4.51 -1.60 17.81
CA THR A 92 -4.99 -2.16 16.53
C THR A 92 -4.91 -1.13 15.41
N LEU A 93 -5.31 0.11 15.67
CA LEU A 93 -5.22 1.20 14.69
C LEU A 93 -3.78 1.63 14.41
N VAL A 94 -2.92 1.77 15.43
CA VAL A 94 -1.49 2.07 15.21
C VAL A 94 -0.87 1.00 14.31
N ARG A 95 -1.14 -0.27 14.59
CA ARG A 95 -0.69 -1.38 13.75
C ARG A 95 -1.24 -1.26 12.33
N GLN A 96 -2.55 -1.12 12.16
CA GLN A 96 -3.17 -1.12 10.83
C GLN A 96 -2.78 0.10 9.99
N ILE A 97 -2.87 1.31 10.54
CA ILE A 97 -2.56 2.57 9.85
C ILE A 97 -1.06 2.66 9.58
N GLY A 98 -0.21 2.24 10.53
CA GLY A 98 1.24 2.21 10.33
C GLY A 98 1.65 1.24 9.22
N GLN A 99 1.11 0.01 9.23
CA GLN A 99 1.34 -0.94 8.13
C GLN A 99 0.78 -0.46 6.78
N HIS A 100 -0.32 0.29 6.78
CA HIS A 100 -0.84 0.94 5.58
C HIS A 100 0.15 1.99 5.06
N ALA A 101 0.66 2.86 5.93
CA ALA A 101 1.68 3.85 5.58
C ALA A 101 2.97 3.21 5.05
N HIS A 102 3.38 2.07 5.64
CA HIS A 102 4.50 1.28 5.14
C HIS A 102 4.24 0.71 3.76
N SER A 103 2.99 0.32 3.48
CA SER A 103 2.57 -0.20 2.18
C SER A 103 2.75 0.87 1.10
N GLU A 104 2.31 2.11 1.36
CA GLU A 104 2.52 3.23 0.41
C GLU A 104 4.00 3.50 0.15
N ILE A 105 4.83 3.46 1.20
CA ILE A 105 6.25 3.67 1.01
C ILE A 105 6.87 2.51 0.25
N VAL A 106 6.65 1.25 0.65
CA VAL A 106 7.29 0.11 -0.02
C VAL A 106 6.78 -0.08 -1.46
N GLY A 107 5.52 0.28 -1.74
CA GLY A 107 4.90 0.19 -3.07
C GLY A 107 5.59 1.01 -4.17
N GLN A 108 6.23 2.12 -3.80
CA GLN A 108 7.01 2.93 -4.74
C GLN A 108 8.19 2.17 -5.36
N LEU A 109 8.67 1.07 -4.75
CA LEU A 109 9.85 0.33 -5.23
C LEU A 109 9.57 -0.49 -6.50
N PRO A 110 8.59 -1.41 -6.54
CA PRO A 110 8.28 -2.16 -7.76
C PRO A 110 7.90 -1.25 -8.94
N GLU A 111 7.23 -0.14 -8.70
CA GLU A 111 6.88 0.82 -9.76
C GLU A 111 8.04 1.73 -10.14
N GLY A 112 8.79 2.21 -9.14
CA GLY A 112 10.01 3.00 -9.31
C GLY A 112 11.06 2.29 -10.18
N ASN A 113 11.10 0.96 -10.12
CA ASN A 113 11.91 0.10 -10.98
C ASN A 113 11.72 0.44 -12.48
N TRP A 114 10.52 0.82 -12.91
CA TRP A 114 10.18 1.06 -14.31
C TRP A 114 10.13 2.53 -14.74
N ILE A 115 10.29 3.49 -13.81
CA ILE A 115 10.27 4.93 -14.14
C ILE A 115 11.26 5.28 -15.24
N THR A 116 12.49 4.76 -15.19
CA THR A 116 13.53 5.08 -16.20
C THR A 116 13.29 4.37 -17.53
N ARG A 117 12.51 3.29 -17.54
CA ARG A 117 12.31 2.35 -18.65
C ARG A 117 10.92 2.39 -19.28
N ALA A 118 10.03 3.27 -18.79
CA ALA A 118 8.70 3.43 -19.36
C ALA A 118 8.76 3.70 -20.88
N PRO A 119 7.92 3.03 -21.69
CA PRO A 119 8.08 2.95 -23.15
C PRO A 119 7.75 4.26 -23.87
N THR A 120 7.04 5.18 -23.22
CA THR A 120 6.73 6.51 -23.75
C THR A 120 6.88 7.57 -22.67
N LEU A 121 7.10 8.83 -23.08
CA LEU A 121 7.18 9.96 -22.14
C LEU A 121 5.84 10.20 -21.42
N GLU A 122 4.72 9.97 -22.10
CA GLU A 122 3.39 10.05 -21.51
C GLU A 122 3.23 9.04 -20.36
N ARG A 123 3.56 7.77 -20.61
CA ARG A 123 3.50 6.74 -19.56
C ARG A 123 4.49 7.00 -18.43
N LYS A 124 5.66 7.53 -18.76
CA LYS A 124 6.66 7.95 -17.76
C LYS A 124 6.12 9.05 -16.86
N ALA A 125 5.48 10.07 -17.43
CA ALA A 125 4.90 11.18 -16.66
C ALA A 125 3.75 10.72 -15.76
N ILE A 126 2.89 9.83 -16.26
CA ILE A 126 1.79 9.24 -15.47
C ILE A 126 2.34 8.42 -14.31
N LEU A 127 3.35 7.56 -14.56
CA LEU A 127 3.96 6.74 -13.52
C LEU A 127 4.67 7.58 -12.45
N LEU A 128 5.37 8.65 -12.86
CA LEU A 128 5.96 9.60 -11.92
C LEU A 128 4.91 10.27 -11.03
N ALA A 129 3.77 10.68 -11.60
CA ALA A 129 2.68 11.27 -10.84
C ALA A 129 2.08 10.27 -9.83
N LYS A 130 1.87 9.01 -10.24
CA LYS A 130 1.40 7.95 -9.34
C LYS A 130 2.35 7.73 -8.16
N VAL A 131 3.63 7.48 -8.43
CA VAL A 131 4.63 7.22 -7.38
C VAL A 131 4.81 8.44 -6.46
N GLN A 132 4.64 9.66 -6.99
CA GLN A 132 4.60 10.87 -6.18
C GLN A 132 3.38 10.90 -5.23
N ASP A 133 2.20 10.55 -5.72
CA ASP A 133 0.98 10.51 -4.91
C ASP A 133 1.07 9.44 -3.81
N GLU A 134 1.63 8.26 -4.09
CA GLU A 134 1.92 7.23 -3.06
C GLU A 134 2.80 7.77 -1.93
N ALA A 135 3.81 8.59 -2.25
CA ALA A 135 4.61 9.24 -1.22
C ALA A 135 3.77 10.21 -0.35
N GLY A 136 2.84 10.94 -0.98
CA GLY A 136 1.88 11.79 -0.28
C GLY A 136 0.90 11.00 0.60
N HIS A 137 0.41 9.87 0.11
CA HIS A 137 -0.51 8.98 0.83
C HIS A 137 0.15 8.40 2.08
N GLY A 138 1.40 7.96 1.94
CA GLY A 138 2.21 7.52 3.07
C GLY A 138 2.30 8.60 4.15
N LEU A 139 2.55 9.87 3.76
CA LEU A 139 2.58 10.98 4.71
C LEU A 139 1.23 11.21 5.40
N TYR A 140 0.10 11.18 4.67
CA TYR A 140 -1.23 11.30 5.28
C TYR A 140 -1.49 10.21 6.32
N LEU A 141 -1.07 8.97 6.04
CA LEU A 141 -1.25 7.84 6.93
C LEU A 141 -0.34 7.91 8.15
N TYR A 142 0.93 8.31 8.02
CA TYR A 142 1.78 8.57 9.18
C TYR A 142 1.18 9.66 10.06
N CYS A 143 0.74 10.79 9.48
CA CYS A 143 0.08 11.84 10.27
C CYS A 143 -1.18 11.32 10.98
N ALA A 144 -1.99 10.47 10.34
CA ALA A 144 -3.14 9.86 10.99
C ALA A 144 -2.73 8.92 12.14
N ALA A 145 -1.66 8.13 11.97
CA ALA A 145 -1.13 7.27 13.01
C ALA A 145 -0.57 8.05 14.20
N GLU A 146 0.12 9.18 13.95
CA GLU A 146 0.72 10.01 15.00
C GLU A 146 -0.33 10.61 15.96
N THR A 147 -1.56 10.80 15.48
CA THR A 147 -2.68 11.21 16.36
C THR A 147 -3.06 10.17 17.43
N LEU A 148 -2.54 8.94 17.33
CA LEU A 148 -2.70 7.88 18.33
C LEU A 148 -1.56 7.84 19.35
N GLY A 149 -0.54 8.69 19.22
CA GLY A 149 0.56 8.84 20.17
C GLY A 149 1.84 8.05 19.85
N VAL A 150 1.92 7.41 18.68
CA VAL A 150 3.16 6.84 18.12
C VAL A 150 3.89 7.91 17.30
N SER A 151 5.21 7.86 17.18
CA SER A 151 5.94 8.73 16.23
C SER A 151 6.12 8.06 14.86
N ARG A 152 6.24 8.85 13.79
CA ARG A 152 6.64 8.32 12.48
C ARG A 152 7.98 7.60 12.52
N ASP A 153 8.95 8.10 13.29
CA ASP A 153 10.27 7.48 13.41
C ASP A 153 10.20 6.09 14.05
N GLU A 154 9.40 5.92 15.11
CA GLU A 154 9.13 4.59 15.70
C GLU A 154 8.50 3.62 14.69
N LEU A 155 7.57 4.11 13.86
CA LEU A 155 6.96 3.29 12.82
C LEU A 155 7.97 2.90 11.75
N LEU A 156 8.83 3.83 11.29
CA LEU A 156 9.88 3.54 10.32
C LEU A 156 10.93 2.56 10.88
N GLU A 157 11.30 2.70 12.14
CA GLU A 157 12.19 1.76 12.82
C GLU A 157 11.58 0.35 12.82
N LYS A 158 10.30 0.22 13.16
CA LYS A 158 9.58 -1.07 13.14
C LYS A 158 9.45 -1.64 11.73
N LEU A 159 9.31 -0.80 10.70
CA LEU A 159 9.37 -1.26 9.32
C LEU A 159 10.77 -1.81 9.02
N HIS A 160 11.82 -1.04 9.32
CA HIS A 160 13.22 -1.37 9.02
C HIS A 160 13.72 -2.61 9.76
N SER A 161 13.27 -2.85 10.99
CA SER A 161 13.57 -4.07 11.76
C SER A 161 12.78 -5.30 11.30
N GLY A 162 11.70 -5.10 10.53
CA GLY A 162 10.75 -6.15 10.16
C GLY A 162 9.68 -6.46 11.22
N ASP A 163 9.61 -5.67 12.30
CA ASP A 163 8.61 -5.84 13.37
C ASP A 163 7.20 -5.40 12.93
N MET A 164 7.09 -4.50 11.96
CA MET A 164 5.84 -4.12 11.31
C MET A 164 5.86 -4.45 9.83
N LYS A 165 4.75 -5.03 9.35
CA LYS A 165 4.60 -5.48 7.97
C LYS A 165 4.22 -4.33 7.03
N TYR A 166 4.27 -4.62 5.73
CA TYR A 166 3.62 -3.88 4.65
C TYR A 166 2.80 -4.89 3.82
N SER A 167 2.02 -4.40 2.85
CA SER A 167 1.19 -5.24 2.00
C SER A 167 2.01 -6.31 1.28
N SER A 168 1.51 -7.56 1.29
CA SER A 168 2.19 -8.73 0.72
C SER A 168 2.59 -8.53 -0.74
N ILE A 169 1.74 -7.83 -1.51
CA ILE A 169 1.87 -7.64 -2.95
C ILE A 169 3.16 -6.96 -3.40
N PHE A 170 3.76 -6.11 -2.56
CA PHE A 170 4.98 -5.39 -2.93
C PHE A 170 6.24 -6.25 -2.88
N ASN A 171 6.11 -7.51 -2.45
CA ASN A 171 7.16 -8.51 -2.49
C ASN A 171 7.27 -9.24 -3.83
N TYR A 172 6.39 -8.95 -4.79
CA TYR A 172 6.45 -9.53 -6.13
C TYR A 172 7.25 -8.62 -7.07
N PRO A 173 8.06 -9.19 -7.99
CA PRO A 173 8.90 -8.41 -8.89
C PRO A 173 8.12 -7.87 -10.10
N THR A 174 8.53 -6.69 -10.57
CA THR A 174 8.08 -6.12 -11.85
C THR A 174 9.11 -6.44 -12.96
N LEU A 175 8.86 -7.51 -13.70
CA LEU A 175 9.76 -8.14 -14.66
C LEU A 175 9.65 -7.57 -16.07
N ASN A 176 8.47 -7.08 -16.45
CA ASN A 176 8.23 -6.42 -17.74
C ASN A 176 7.30 -5.20 -17.57
N TRP A 177 7.08 -4.42 -18.64
CA TRP A 177 6.27 -3.19 -18.57
C TRP A 177 4.78 -3.46 -18.28
N ALA A 178 4.23 -4.60 -18.72
CA ALA A 178 2.85 -4.96 -18.44
C ALA A 178 2.59 -5.11 -16.94
N ASP A 179 3.62 -5.41 -16.14
CA ASP A 179 3.50 -5.50 -14.69
C ASP A 179 3.08 -4.17 -14.06
N ILE A 180 3.49 -3.03 -14.65
CA ILE A 180 3.03 -1.72 -14.21
C ILE A 180 1.54 -1.53 -14.51
N GLY A 181 1.08 -2.09 -15.64
CA GLY A 181 -0.35 -2.16 -15.95
C GLY A 181 -1.12 -3.05 -14.99
N ALA A 182 -0.59 -4.23 -14.66
CA ALA A 182 -1.20 -5.18 -13.72
C ALA A 182 -1.20 -4.65 -12.28
N VAL A 183 -0.13 -3.99 -11.84
CA VAL A 183 -0.10 -3.29 -10.54
C VAL A 183 -1.16 -2.19 -10.53
N GLY A 184 -1.12 -1.25 -11.47
CA GLY A 184 -2.13 -0.19 -11.52
C GLY A 184 -3.56 -0.73 -11.67
N TRP A 185 -3.80 -1.83 -12.37
CA TRP A 185 -5.16 -2.35 -12.56
C TRP A 185 -5.64 -3.24 -11.41
N LEU A 186 -4.93 -4.34 -11.16
CA LEU A 186 -5.34 -5.41 -10.23
C LEU A 186 -4.97 -5.04 -8.79
N VAL A 187 -3.74 -4.56 -8.58
CA VAL A 187 -3.23 -4.25 -7.23
C VAL A 187 -3.91 -3.00 -6.68
N ASP A 188 -3.92 -1.89 -7.41
CA ASP A 188 -4.66 -0.69 -6.97
C ASP A 188 -6.18 -0.98 -6.94
N GLY A 189 -6.71 -1.81 -7.84
CA GLY A 189 -8.11 -2.24 -7.81
C GLY A 189 -8.47 -2.96 -6.50
N ALA A 190 -7.61 -3.86 -6.04
CA ALA A 190 -7.76 -4.55 -4.77
C ALA A 190 -7.55 -3.59 -3.57
N ALA A 191 -6.62 -2.64 -3.67
CA ALA A 191 -6.41 -1.61 -2.67
C ALA A 191 -7.65 -0.71 -2.51
N ILE A 192 -8.21 -0.19 -3.61
CA ILE A 192 -9.44 0.61 -3.63
C ILE A 192 -10.62 -0.15 -3.04
N MET A 193 -10.76 -1.45 -3.35
CA MET A 193 -11.80 -2.31 -2.77
C MET A 193 -11.70 -2.38 -1.24
N ASN A 194 -10.48 -2.43 -0.69
CA ASN A 194 -10.25 -2.38 0.76
C ASN A 194 -10.45 -0.97 1.33
N GLN A 195 -10.04 0.07 0.61
CA GLN A 195 -9.95 1.43 1.12
C GLN A 195 -11.26 2.20 1.07
N VAL A 196 -12.11 1.98 0.06
CA VAL A 196 -13.41 2.66 -0.05
C VAL A 196 -14.30 2.40 1.18
N PRO A 197 -14.44 1.15 1.67
CA PRO A 197 -15.13 0.90 2.95
C PRO A 197 -14.49 1.63 4.13
N LEU A 198 -13.16 1.73 4.18
CA LEU A 198 -12.42 2.39 5.28
C LEU A 198 -12.64 3.91 5.34
N GLN A 199 -13.21 4.54 4.31
CA GLN A 199 -13.74 5.90 4.45
C GLN A 199 -14.79 6.00 5.57
N ARG A 200 -15.42 4.88 5.94
CA ARG A 200 -16.41 4.79 7.04
C ARG A 200 -15.83 4.21 8.34
N THR A 201 -14.53 3.90 8.40
CA THR A 201 -13.87 3.40 9.62
C THR A 201 -14.12 4.32 10.82
N SER A 202 -14.25 3.76 12.02
CA SER A 202 -14.66 4.50 13.21
C SER A 202 -13.68 5.58 13.67
N TYR A 203 -12.39 5.47 13.33
CA TYR A 203 -11.41 6.49 13.71
C TYR A 203 -11.41 7.67 12.73
N GLY A 204 -11.73 8.86 13.23
CA GLY A 204 -11.90 10.07 12.43
C GLY A 204 -10.71 10.43 11.55
N PRO A 205 -9.47 10.53 12.10
CA PRO A 205 -8.28 10.82 11.32
C PRO A 205 -8.05 9.84 10.16
N TYR A 206 -8.23 8.55 10.41
CA TYR A 206 -8.04 7.51 9.39
C TYR A 206 -9.12 7.57 8.31
N SER A 207 -10.39 7.73 8.70
CA SER A 207 -11.52 7.94 7.79
C SER A 207 -11.27 9.13 6.85
N ARG A 208 -10.78 10.26 7.38
CA ARG A 208 -10.48 11.46 6.58
C ARG A 208 -9.29 11.28 5.64
N ALA A 209 -8.26 10.53 6.05
CA ALA A 209 -7.15 10.16 5.17
C ALA A 209 -7.63 9.31 4.00
N MET A 210 -8.43 8.28 4.27
CA MET A 210 -9.02 7.40 3.24
C MET A 210 -9.89 8.17 2.23
N ILE A 211 -10.65 9.17 2.66
CA ILE A 211 -11.44 10.01 1.74
C ILE A 211 -10.55 10.76 0.74
N ARG A 212 -9.35 11.20 1.14
CA ARG A 212 -8.41 11.88 0.25
C ARG A 212 -7.72 10.88 -0.67
N ILE A 213 -7.14 9.84 -0.08
CA ILE A 213 -6.40 8.78 -0.79
C ILE A 213 -7.27 8.14 -1.87
N CYS A 214 -8.50 7.72 -1.55
CA CYS A 214 -9.41 7.11 -2.53
C CYS A 214 -9.79 8.02 -3.71
N LYS A 215 -9.78 9.35 -3.53
CA LYS A 215 -10.05 10.30 -4.64
C LYS A 215 -8.91 10.30 -5.65
N GLU A 216 -7.68 10.14 -5.18
CA GLU A 216 -6.47 10.19 -5.99
C GLU A 216 -6.22 8.81 -6.64
N GLU A 217 -6.29 7.72 -5.85
CA GLU A 217 -6.01 6.35 -6.34
C GLU A 217 -6.93 5.86 -7.46
N SER A 218 -8.20 6.26 -7.46
CA SER A 218 -9.14 5.84 -8.52
C SER A 218 -8.67 6.28 -9.91
N PHE A 219 -7.93 7.40 -9.99
CA PHE A 219 -7.32 7.86 -11.23
C PHE A 219 -6.15 6.95 -11.61
N HIS A 220 -5.25 6.62 -10.68
CA HIS A 220 -4.11 5.73 -10.94
C HIS A 220 -4.57 4.35 -11.40
N GLN A 221 -5.62 3.82 -10.77
CA GLN A 221 -6.16 2.52 -11.14
C GLN A 221 -6.65 2.48 -12.58
N ARG A 222 -7.34 3.55 -13.01
CA ARG A 222 -7.79 3.70 -14.39
C ARG A 222 -6.62 3.77 -15.37
N GLN A 223 -5.53 4.45 -14.99
CA GLN A 223 -4.34 4.53 -15.83
C GLN A 223 -3.63 3.18 -15.97
N GLY A 224 -3.61 2.35 -14.93
CA GLY A 224 -3.14 0.96 -14.99
C GLY A 224 -3.96 0.11 -15.95
N TYR A 225 -5.29 0.18 -15.86
CA TYR A 225 -6.17 -0.51 -16.80
C TYR A 225 -5.99 -0.04 -18.24
N ASP A 226 -5.76 1.26 -18.45
CA ASP A 226 -5.47 1.80 -19.79
C ASP A 226 -4.13 1.29 -20.37
N ILE A 227 -3.11 1.03 -19.54
CA ILE A 227 -1.89 0.31 -20.00
C ILE A 227 -2.27 -1.08 -20.50
N MET A 228 -3.01 -1.85 -19.70
CA MET A 228 -3.42 -3.21 -20.05
C MET A 228 -4.27 -3.24 -21.32
N MET A 229 -5.18 -2.27 -21.49
CA MET A 229 -5.98 -2.11 -22.69
C MET A 229 -5.13 -1.83 -23.94
N LYS A 230 -4.15 -0.93 -23.84
CA LYS A 230 -3.24 -0.64 -24.97
C LYS A 230 -2.40 -1.85 -25.35
N MET A 231 -1.97 -2.64 -24.38
CA MET A 231 -1.16 -3.84 -24.63
C MET A 231 -2.01 -4.98 -25.20
N ALA A 232 -3.20 -5.23 -24.64
CA ALA A 232 -4.09 -6.30 -25.07
C ALA A 232 -4.66 -6.10 -26.49
N PHE A 233 -4.81 -4.84 -26.93
CA PHE A 233 -5.24 -4.48 -28.30
C PHE A 233 -4.09 -4.07 -29.22
N GLY A 234 -2.85 -4.32 -28.79
CA GLY A 234 -1.64 -4.02 -29.55
C GLY A 234 -1.20 -5.17 -30.45
N THR A 235 0.12 -5.42 -30.48
CA THR A 235 0.68 -6.62 -31.14
C THR A 235 0.44 -7.88 -30.30
N GLU A 236 0.63 -9.04 -30.91
CA GLU A 236 0.52 -10.32 -30.19
C GLU A 236 1.50 -10.38 -29.01
N GLU A 237 2.75 -9.93 -29.21
CA GLU A 237 3.75 -9.90 -28.14
C GLU A 237 3.36 -8.96 -26.99
N GLN A 238 2.64 -7.87 -27.28
CA GLN A 238 2.12 -6.98 -26.25
C GLN A 238 0.98 -7.63 -25.46
N LYS A 239 0.09 -8.35 -26.15
CA LYS A 239 -0.98 -9.10 -25.52
C LYS A 239 -0.43 -10.24 -24.67
N ASP A 240 0.58 -10.95 -25.14
CA ASP A 240 1.28 -12.01 -24.40
C ASP A 240 1.94 -11.46 -23.13
N MET A 241 2.60 -10.31 -23.21
CA MET A 241 3.15 -9.64 -22.01
C MET A 241 2.04 -9.27 -21.01
N ALA A 242 0.90 -8.76 -21.49
CA ALA A 242 -0.25 -8.46 -20.63
C ALA A 242 -0.85 -9.71 -19.98
N GLN A 243 -0.93 -10.82 -20.72
CA GLN A 243 -1.38 -12.10 -20.19
C GLN A 243 -0.42 -12.66 -19.14
N ASP A 244 0.89 -12.61 -19.39
CA ASP A 244 1.91 -13.04 -18.43
C ASP A 244 1.89 -12.21 -17.14
N ALA A 245 1.73 -10.89 -17.24
CA ALA A 245 1.58 -10.03 -16.07
C ALA A 245 0.31 -10.37 -15.27
N LEU A 246 -0.83 -10.55 -15.93
CA LEU A 246 -2.08 -10.98 -15.28
C LEU A 246 -1.87 -12.33 -14.57
N ASN A 247 -1.24 -13.30 -15.25
CA ASN A 247 -0.97 -14.62 -14.69
C ASN A 247 -0.20 -14.55 -13.36
N ARG A 248 0.84 -13.71 -13.31
CA ARG A 248 1.69 -13.58 -12.12
C ARG A 248 1.06 -12.75 -11.01
N PHE A 249 0.23 -11.76 -11.32
CA PHE A 249 -0.33 -10.84 -10.32
C PHE A 249 -1.73 -11.21 -9.82
N TRP A 250 -2.45 -12.12 -10.49
CA TRP A 250 -3.82 -12.49 -10.11
C TRP A 250 -3.95 -12.95 -8.65
N TYR A 251 -3.31 -14.07 -8.28
CA TYR A 251 -3.39 -14.59 -6.90
C TYR A 251 -2.75 -13.66 -5.87
N PRO A 252 -1.59 -13.03 -6.13
CA PRO A 252 -1.06 -12.01 -5.23
C PRO A 252 -2.03 -10.86 -4.94
N SER A 253 -2.80 -10.39 -5.93
CA SER A 253 -3.86 -9.40 -5.72
C SER A 253 -5.00 -9.93 -4.84
N LEU A 254 -5.40 -11.20 -4.99
CA LEU A 254 -6.41 -11.82 -4.12
C LEU A 254 -5.92 -11.98 -2.66
N MET A 255 -4.62 -12.19 -2.46
CA MET A 255 -4.00 -12.27 -1.14
C MET A 255 -3.99 -10.93 -0.39
N MET A 256 -4.13 -9.79 -1.08
CA MET A 256 -4.15 -8.46 -0.45
C MET A 256 -5.33 -8.26 0.50
N PHE A 257 -6.44 -8.98 0.28
CA PHE A 257 -7.59 -8.98 1.18
C PHE A 257 -7.30 -9.67 2.51
N GLY A 258 -6.16 -10.36 2.64
CA GLY A 258 -5.78 -11.11 3.84
C GLY A 258 -6.37 -12.53 3.86
N PRO A 259 -6.10 -13.28 4.95
CA PRO A 259 -6.52 -14.67 5.08
C PRO A 259 -8.05 -14.81 5.05
N SER A 260 -8.54 -16.03 4.77
CA SER A 260 -9.98 -16.32 4.86
C SER A 260 -10.56 -15.93 6.22
N ASP A 261 -11.84 -15.58 6.25
CA ASP A 261 -12.52 -15.13 7.46
C ASP A 261 -12.44 -16.15 8.60
N LYS A 262 -12.38 -17.45 8.26
CA LYS A 262 -12.20 -18.55 9.23
C LYS A 262 -10.85 -18.54 9.94
N ASP A 263 -9.82 -17.96 9.30
CA ASP A 263 -8.43 -17.92 9.78
C ASP A 263 -8.02 -16.51 10.25
N SER A 264 -8.93 -15.52 10.17
CA SER A 264 -8.64 -14.13 10.53
C SER A 264 -8.87 -13.83 12.01
N VAL A 265 -7.79 -13.94 12.79
CA VAL A 265 -7.78 -13.74 14.26
C VAL A 265 -8.16 -12.32 14.74
N HIS A 266 -8.15 -11.32 13.85
CA HIS A 266 -8.46 -9.92 14.17
C HIS A 266 -9.82 -9.43 13.66
N SER A 267 -10.47 -10.18 12.77
CA SER A 267 -11.68 -9.74 12.07
C SER A 267 -12.81 -9.38 13.03
N ALA A 268 -13.13 -10.27 13.98
CA ALA A 268 -14.30 -10.11 14.84
C ALA A 268 -14.27 -8.80 15.65
N GLN A 269 -13.17 -8.53 16.35
CA GLN A 269 -13.04 -7.31 17.15
C GLN A 269 -12.92 -6.05 16.27
N SER A 270 -12.21 -6.13 15.15
CA SER A 270 -12.07 -4.99 14.22
C SER A 270 -13.41 -4.59 13.60
N MET A 271 -14.28 -5.56 13.34
CA MET A 271 -15.65 -5.33 12.85
C MET A 271 -16.54 -4.75 13.95
N ALA A 272 -16.47 -5.29 15.17
CA ALA A 272 -17.23 -4.76 16.33
C ALA A 272 -16.87 -3.29 16.62
N TRP A 273 -15.60 -2.93 16.53
CA TRP A 273 -15.13 -1.55 16.64
C TRP A 273 -15.33 -0.71 15.36
N LYS A 274 -15.92 -1.28 14.30
CA LYS A 274 -16.05 -0.65 12.96
C LYS A 274 -14.73 -0.07 12.44
N ILE A 275 -13.60 -0.67 12.81
CA ILE A 275 -12.29 -0.40 12.19
C ILE A 275 -12.32 -1.00 10.77
N LYS A 276 -12.80 -2.24 10.68
CA LYS A 276 -13.06 -2.99 9.45
C LYS A 276 -14.58 -2.99 9.20
N ILE A 277 -14.99 -2.80 7.94
CA ILE A 277 -16.41 -2.65 7.58
C ILE A 277 -16.96 -3.88 6.86
N ASN A 278 -16.14 -4.49 6.00
CA ASN A 278 -16.47 -5.68 5.22
C ASN A 278 -15.46 -6.78 5.54
N THR A 279 -15.86 -8.03 5.42
CA THR A 279 -14.97 -9.16 5.70
C THR A 279 -13.92 -9.36 4.60
N ASN A 280 -12.90 -10.19 4.85
CA ASN A 280 -11.84 -10.38 3.85
C ASN A 280 -12.42 -11.10 2.61
N ASP A 281 -13.21 -12.14 2.85
CA ASP A 281 -13.79 -12.95 1.78
C ASP A 281 -14.89 -12.19 1.02
N GLU A 282 -15.66 -11.32 1.69
CA GLU A 282 -16.64 -10.44 1.04
C GLU A 282 -15.97 -9.49 0.03
N LEU A 283 -14.85 -8.86 0.41
CA LEU A 283 -14.13 -7.95 -0.47
C LEU A 283 -13.39 -8.69 -1.59
N ARG A 284 -12.81 -9.87 -1.30
CA ARG A 284 -12.19 -10.72 -2.32
C ARG A 284 -13.21 -11.16 -3.37
N GLN A 285 -14.40 -11.58 -2.96
CA GLN A 285 -15.49 -11.95 -3.87
C GLN A 285 -15.89 -10.77 -4.77
N LYS A 286 -16.16 -9.60 -4.19
CA LYS A 286 -16.51 -8.39 -4.94
C LYS A 286 -15.43 -8.00 -5.96
N PHE A 287 -14.17 -8.14 -5.58
CA PHE A 287 -13.05 -7.88 -6.49
C PHE A 287 -13.06 -8.84 -7.68
N VAL A 288 -13.22 -10.15 -7.46
CA VAL A 288 -13.31 -11.14 -8.55
C VAL A 288 -14.49 -10.82 -9.47
N ASP A 289 -15.68 -10.61 -8.90
CA ASP A 289 -16.91 -10.34 -9.68
C ASP A 289 -16.79 -9.11 -10.58
N GLN A 290 -16.06 -8.09 -10.14
CA GLN A 290 -15.84 -6.88 -10.93
C GLN A 290 -14.67 -6.99 -11.90
N THR A 291 -13.65 -7.79 -11.59
CA THR A 291 -12.40 -7.84 -12.37
C THR A 291 -12.48 -8.85 -13.52
N VAL A 292 -13.19 -9.98 -13.35
CA VAL A 292 -13.34 -10.99 -14.40
C VAL A 292 -13.98 -10.42 -15.68
N PRO A 293 -15.07 -9.64 -15.63
CA PRO A 293 -15.62 -8.99 -16.82
C PRO A 293 -14.63 -8.02 -17.50
N GLN A 294 -13.77 -7.36 -16.73
CA GLN A 294 -12.73 -6.46 -17.26
C GLN A 294 -11.66 -7.27 -18.02
N ALA A 295 -11.17 -8.38 -17.46
CA ALA A 295 -10.24 -9.28 -18.15
C ALA A 295 -10.85 -9.84 -19.44
N LYS A 296 -12.13 -10.25 -19.40
CA LYS A 296 -12.87 -10.71 -20.58
C LYS A 296 -12.95 -9.65 -21.67
N TYR A 297 -13.19 -8.39 -21.31
CA TYR A 297 -13.22 -7.27 -22.26
C TYR A 297 -11.85 -7.08 -22.95
N LEU A 298 -10.75 -7.25 -22.21
CA LEU A 298 -9.40 -7.19 -22.75
C LEU A 298 -9.03 -8.43 -23.61
N GLY A 299 -9.87 -9.46 -23.62
CA GLY A 299 -9.55 -10.73 -24.28
C GLY A 299 -8.38 -11.46 -23.61
N LEU A 300 -8.22 -11.27 -22.30
CA LEU A 300 -7.28 -11.98 -21.43
C LEU A 300 -8.00 -13.07 -20.64
N THR A 301 -7.28 -14.11 -20.26
CA THR A 301 -7.79 -15.24 -19.45
C THR A 301 -7.32 -15.11 -18.00
N ILE A 302 -8.20 -15.38 -17.04
CA ILE A 302 -7.82 -15.49 -15.63
C ILE A 302 -7.13 -16.85 -15.41
N PRO A 303 -5.98 -16.93 -14.70
CA PRO A 303 -5.24 -18.17 -14.44
C PRO A 303 -5.90 -19.02 -13.34
N ASP A 304 -7.16 -19.37 -13.52
CA ASP A 304 -7.94 -20.16 -12.56
C ASP A 304 -8.90 -21.10 -13.31
N GLU A 305 -8.59 -22.39 -13.30
CA GLU A 305 -9.38 -23.43 -13.96
C GLU A 305 -10.76 -23.63 -13.32
N ASN A 306 -10.92 -23.27 -12.04
CA ASN A 306 -12.18 -23.39 -11.32
C ASN A 306 -13.05 -22.13 -11.44
N LEU A 307 -12.58 -21.10 -12.17
CA LEU A 307 -13.31 -19.87 -12.37
C LEU A 307 -14.58 -20.10 -13.21
N LYS A 308 -15.74 -19.94 -12.60
CA LYS A 308 -17.03 -20.09 -13.29
C LYS A 308 -18.08 -19.13 -12.75
N TRP A 309 -18.92 -18.60 -13.63
CA TRP A 309 -20.10 -17.85 -13.20
C TRP A 309 -21.09 -18.80 -12.52
N ASN A 310 -21.55 -18.43 -11.33
CA ASN A 310 -22.55 -19.16 -10.57
C ASN A 310 -23.85 -18.34 -10.50
N GLU A 311 -24.86 -18.78 -11.26
CA GLU A 311 -26.15 -18.09 -11.37
C GLU A 311 -26.91 -18.04 -10.03
N GLU A 312 -26.82 -19.09 -9.20
CA GLU A 312 -27.52 -19.16 -7.91
C GLU A 312 -26.93 -18.15 -6.90
N LYS A 313 -25.61 -18.00 -6.93
CA LYS A 313 -24.86 -17.06 -6.09
C LYS A 313 -24.90 -15.62 -6.63
N GLY A 314 -25.08 -15.45 -7.94
CA GLY A 314 -24.98 -14.15 -8.62
C GLY A 314 -23.54 -13.61 -8.66
N GLY A 315 -22.54 -14.49 -8.72
CA GLY A 315 -21.12 -14.16 -8.69
C GLY A 315 -20.25 -15.32 -9.20
N TYR A 316 -18.95 -15.11 -9.30
CA TYR A 316 -18.01 -16.15 -9.72
C TYR A 316 -17.64 -17.07 -8.55
N ASP A 317 -17.56 -18.37 -8.81
CA ASP A 317 -16.77 -19.31 -8.03
C ASP A 317 -15.33 -19.27 -8.55
N PHE A 318 -14.35 -19.33 -7.66
CA PHE A 318 -12.92 -19.24 -7.98
C PHE A 318 -12.10 -20.03 -6.95
N SER A 319 -10.86 -20.35 -7.29
CA SER A 319 -9.93 -21.06 -6.41
C SER A 319 -9.41 -20.17 -5.29
N GLU A 320 -9.22 -20.72 -4.10
CA GLU A 320 -8.52 -20.00 -3.03
C GLU A 320 -7.05 -19.76 -3.41
N PRO A 321 -6.45 -18.64 -2.99
CA PRO A 321 -5.01 -18.42 -3.11
C PRO A 321 -4.21 -19.51 -2.37
N ASP A 322 -2.95 -19.71 -2.75
CA ASP A 322 -2.02 -20.52 -1.96
C ASP A 322 -1.71 -19.81 -0.63
N TRP A 323 -2.39 -20.23 0.43
CA TRP A 323 -2.19 -19.67 1.76
C TRP A 323 -0.80 -19.99 2.33
N THR A 324 -0.14 -21.07 1.87
CA THR A 324 1.25 -21.37 2.26
C THR A 324 2.17 -20.28 1.73
N GLU A 325 2.03 -19.93 0.45
CA GLU A 325 2.76 -18.83 -0.18
C GLU A 325 2.49 -17.52 0.57
N PHE A 326 1.21 -17.19 0.81
CA PHE A 326 0.83 -15.99 1.55
C PHE A 326 1.56 -15.88 2.89
N PHE A 327 1.53 -16.96 3.69
CA PHE A 327 2.18 -16.97 5.01
C PHE A 327 3.70 -16.85 4.91
N GLU A 328 4.36 -17.44 3.92
CA GLU A 328 5.79 -17.26 3.71
C GLU A 328 6.14 -15.84 3.28
N VAL A 329 5.36 -15.24 2.39
CA VAL A 329 5.55 -13.84 1.95
C VAL A 329 5.44 -12.87 3.14
N ILE A 330 4.40 -12.98 3.97
CA ILE A 330 4.23 -12.06 5.12
C ILE A 330 5.20 -12.33 6.27
N LYS A 331 5.90 -13.48 6.26
CA LYS A 331 6.99 -13.81 7.19
C LYS A 331 8.36 -13.30 6.72
N GLY A 332 8.46 -12.72 5.52
CA GLY A 332 9.73 -12.24 4.97
C GLY A 332 10.43 -13.20 4.01
N ASN A 333 9.79 -14.31 3.63
CA ASN A 333 10.36 -15.37 2.78
C ASN A 333 9.84 -15.35 1.34
N GLY A 334 9.19 -14.27 0.91
CA GLY A 334 8.75 -14.08 -0.46
C GLY A 334 9.86 -13.57 -1.39
N PRO A 335 9.55 -13.37 -2.69
CA PRO A 335 10.55 -13.20 -3.73
C PRO A 335 11.42 -11.95 -3.55
N CYS A 336 10.83 -10.82 -3.13
CA CYS A 336 11.57 -9.56 -2.99
C CYS A 336 11.64 -9.00 -1.56
N ASN A 337 11.17 -9.71 -0.52
CA ASN A 337 11.12 -9.16 0.86
C ASN A 337 12.44 -8.56 1.33
N LYS A 338 13.54 -9.32 1.18
CA LYS A 338 14.90 -8.88 1.55
C LYS A 338 15.36 -7.68 0.74
N GLU A 339 15.05 -7.65 -0.56
CA GLU A 339 15.41 -6.57 -1.46
C GLU A 339 14.64 -5.28 -1.11
N ARG A 340 13.33 -5.39 -0.84
CA ARG A 340 12.47 -4.25 -0.50
C ARG A 340 12.89 -3.62 0.82
N LEU A 341 13.06 -4.44 1.85
CA LEU A 341 13.48 -3.95 3.15
C LEU A 341 14.91 -3.40 3.11
N GLY A 342 15.83 -4.13 2.46
CA GLY A 342 17.21 -3.71 2.28
C GLY A 342 17.32 -2.36 1.54
N ALA A 343 16.50 -2.12 0.52
CA ALA A 343 16.46 -0.83 -0.17
C ALA A 343 16.01 0.33 0.74
N ARG A 344 15.03 0.08 1.62
CA ARG A 344 14.53 1.09 2.57
C ARG A 344 15.54 1.40 3.67
N VAL A 345 16.14 0.37 4.25
CA VAL A 345 17.23 0.50 5.25
C VAL A 345 18.42 1.23 4.64
N LYS A 346 18.87 0.82 3.45
CA LYS A 346 19.98 1.48 2.76
C LYS A 346 19.70 2.96 2.51
N ALA A 347 18.50 3.31 2.02
CA ALA A 347 18.12 4.71 1.79
C ALA A 347 18.08 5.53 3.10
N TRP A 348 17.68 4.89 4.20
CA TRP A 348 17.71 5.51 5.52
C TRP A 348 19.15 5.74 5.99
N ASP A 349 20.00 4.74 5.95
CA ASP A 349 21.38 4.83 6.45
C ASP A 349 22.22 5.79 5.60
N ASP A 350 22.18 5.65 4.28
CA ASP A 350 22.89 6.55 3.35
C ASP A 350 22.39 7.99 3.46
N GLY A 351 21.13 8.18 3.85
CA GLY A 351 20.51 9.49 4.03
C GLY A 351 20.81 10.15 5.39
N ALA A 352 21.52 9.48 6.29
CA ALA A 352 21.76 9.98 7.66
C ALA A 352 22.43 11.36 7.66
N TRP A 353 23.53 11.52 6.91
CA TRP A 353 24.26 12.78 6.82
C TRP A 353 23.38 13.96 6.37
N PHE A 354 22.40 13.70 5.49
CA PHE A 354 21.49 14.72 4.99
C PHE A 354 20.48 15.12 6.06
N ARG A 355 19.91 14.15 6.79
CA ARG A 355 19.01 14.40 7.92
C ARG A 355 19.74 15.15 9.04
N ASP A 356 20.92 14.71 9.42
CA ASP A 356 21.75 15.35 10.44
C ASP A 356 22.14 16.78 10.04
N GLY A 357 22.47 16.98 8.76
CA GLY A 357 22.75 18.30 8.21
C GLY A 357 21.55 19.26 8.28
N LEU A 358 20.34 18.78 8.00
CA LEU A 358 19.11 19.57 8.13
C LEU A 358 18.83 19.94 9.60
N MET A 359 19.02 19.00 10.53
CA MET A 359 18.85 19.27 11.96
C MET A 359 19.86 20.31 12.47
N ALA A 360 21.14 20.14 12.16
CA ALA A 360 22.18 21.09 12.54
C ALA A 360 21.95 22.48 11.92
N HIS A 361 21.38 22.56 10.71
CA HIS A 361 20.99 23.84 10.11
C HIS A 361 19.84 24.51 10.89
N ALA A 362 18.80 23.75 11.24
CA ALA A 362 17.66 24.25 12.00
C ALA A 362 18.05 24.72 13.41
N GLU A 363 18.93 23.98 14.10
CA GLU A 363 19.46 24.36 15.41
C GLU A 363 20.23 25.69 15.36
N LYS A 364 21.07 25.90 14.34
CA LYS A 364 21.77 27.16 14.12
C LYS A 364 20.80 28.33 13.94
N GLN A 365 19.75 28.14 13.15
CA GLN A 365 18.72 29.17 12.94
C GLN A 365 17.96 29.49 14.24
N SER A 366 17.61 28.47 15.03
CA SER A 366 16.93 28.64 16.31
C SER A 366 17.81 29.38 17.32
N ALA A 367 19.09 28.99 17.45
CA ALA A 367 20.04 29.65 18.33
C ALA A 367 20.29 31.11 17.94
N ALA A 368 20.40 31.41 16.64
CA ALA A 368 20.55 32.78 16.14
C ALA A 368 19.33 33.65 16.46
N LYS A 369 18.12 33.08 16.37
CA LYS A 369 16.88 33.77 16.74
C LYS A 369 16.82 34.05 18.26
N LEU A 370 17.14 33.06 19.08
CA LEU A 370 17.20 33.20 20.54
C LEU A 370 18.25 34.21 21.01
N ALA A 371 19.39 34.31 20.32
CA ALA A 371 20.43 35.30 20.65
C ALA A 371 20.06 36.73 20.23
N ALA A 372 19.06 36.90 19.36
CA ALA A 372 18.56 38.20 18.91
C ALA A 372 17.36 38.72 19.72
N GLU A 373 16.70 37.84 20.48
CA GLU A 373 15.68 38.16 21.49
C GLU A 373 16.34 38.55 22.82
#